data_AF-A0A820DVF2-F1
#
_entry.id   AF-A0A820DVF2-F1
#
_cell.length_a   1.000
_cell.length_b   1.000
_cell.length_c   1.000
_cell.angle_alpha   90.00
_cell.angle_beta   90.00
_cell.angle_gamma   90.00
#
_symmetry.space_group_name_H-M   'P 1'
#
loop_
_entity.id
_entity.type
_entity.pdbx_description
1 polymer ?
#
loop_
_entity_poly.entity_id
_entity_poly.type
_entity_poly.pdbx_seq_one_letter_code
_entity_poly.pdbx_strand_id
1 'polypeptide(L)'
;HLGMYWCIIISILISISNISAYIAISDNLDGVRHWTRSLQYVNLATRDFGMVLSTAAIDMGGTYLLNAQGNAQVTVYGGSSAGRIANKMYNASTNTLSASVIMPQGATQIMLSFTNTSGPGLQNISVLQPGYDLTSKSNITNLMLTHLSRFSIIRFMDWTSTNTNLEVNWNETTPLNWLQYTPSKRNPWKTIPFIANQLNSTVDIWINIPYGATDDYVLNVAQLMLNQLNPTINI
;
A
#
# COMPACT_ATOMS: atom_id res chain seq x y z
N HIS A 1 -30.74 0.47 -35.95
CA HIS A 1 -31.28 -0.49 -34.96
C HIS A 1 -30.19 -1.53 -34.69
N LEU A 2 -29.34 -1.38 -33.67
CA LEU A 2 -29.53 -1.65 -32.22
C LEU A 2 -29.19 -3.11 -31.83
N GLY A 3 -28.25 -3.26 -30.86
CA GLY A 3 -28.06 -4.44 -30.00
C GLY A 3 -26.86 -5.32 -30.38
N MET A 4 -25.65 -5.29 -29.79
CA MET A 4 -25.16 -5.22 -28.40
C MET A 4 -25.06 -6.60 -27.69
N TYR A 5 -23.83 -6.91 -27.22
CA TYR A 5 -23.36 -8.02 -26.37
C TYR A 5 -23.29 -9.40 -27.06
N TRP A 6 -22.18 -10.16 -27.03
CA TRP A 6 -21.35 -10.57 -25.90
C TRP A 6 -19.91 -10.86 -26.38
N CYS A 7 -18.88 -10.30 -25.74
CA CYS A 7 -17.50 -10.79 -25.86
C CYS A 7 -17.11 -11.45 -24.53
N ILE A 8 -17.24 -12.77 -24.49
CA ILE A 8 -16.64 -13.65 -23.48
C ILE A 8 -15.16 -13.80 -23.88
N ILE A 9 -14.22 -13.34 -23.06
CA ILE A 9 -12.79 -13.67 -23.25
C ILE A 9 -12.37 -14.64 -22.15
N ILE A 10 -11.87 -15.76 -22.64
CA ILE A 10 -11.56 -17.03 -22.00
C ILE A 10 -10.16 -16.97 -21.36
N SER A 11 -10.04 -17.40 -20.10
CA SER A 11 -8.77 -17.70 -19.45
C SER A 11 -8.33 -19.12 -19.82
N ILE A 12 -7.22 -19.27 -20.55
CA ILE A 12 -6.58 -20.57 -20.82
C ILE A 12 -5.21 -20.62 -20.13
N LEU A 13 -5.05 -21.64 -19.28
CA LEU A 13 -3.79 -22.12 -18.72
C LEU A 13 -3.06 -22.98 -19.77
N ILE A 14 -1.84 -22.61 -20.15
CA ILE A 14 -0.83 -23.53 -20.69
C ILE A 14 0.50 -23.27 -19.99
N SER A 15 1.08 -24.36 -19.49
CA SER A 15 2.37 -24.45 -18.83
C SER A 15 3.51 -24.58 -19.85
N ILE A 16 4.71 -24.20 -19.41
CA ILE A 16 6.07 -24.53 -19.89
C ILE A 16 6.78 -23.44 -20.73
N SER A 17 7.91 -23.00 -20.16
CA SER A 17 9.09 -22.35 -20.76
C SER A 17 8.86 -21.11 -21.63
N ASN A 18 8.70 -19.97 -20.96
CA ASN A 18 9.14 -18.61 -21.33
C ASN A 18 8.26 -17.68 -20.48
N ILE A 19 8.86 -17.04 -19.47
CA ILE A 19 8.12 -16.20 -18.53
C ILE A 19 7.71 -14.90 -19.24
N SER A 20 6.68 -14.99 -20.06
CA SER A 20 5.82 -13.87 -20.43
C SER A 20 4.72 -13.78 -19.38
N ALA A 21 5.08 -13.27 -18.20
CA ALA A 21 4.12 -13.02 -17.15
C ALA A 21 3.44 -11.67 -17.41
N TYR A 22 2.33 -11.69 -18.16
CA TYR A 22 1.31 -10.64 -18.08
C TYR A 22 0.69 -10.73 -16.69
N ILE A 23 1.27 -10.03 -15.70
CA ILE A 23 0.65 -9.84 -14.41
C ILE A 23 -0.21 -8.59 -14.53
N ALA A 24 -1.49 -8.79 -14.83
CA ALA A 24 -2.47 -7.82 -14.37
C ALA A 24 -2.37 -7.79 -12.84
N ILE A 25 -2.32 -6.60 -12.25
CA ILE A 25 -2.32 -6.37 -10.79
C ILE A 25 -3.71 -6.75 -10.20
N SER A 26 -4.49 -7.59 -10.91
CA SER A 26 -5.94 -7.74 -10.76
C SER A 26 -6.37 -8.93 -9.91
N ASP A 27 -5.54 -9.96 -9.75
CA ASP A 27 -6.02 -11.23 -9.18
C ASP A 27 -5.41 -11.53 -7.81
N ASN A 28 -5.40 -10.53 -6.94
CA ASN A 28 -5.60 -10.68 -5.49
C ASN A 28 -5.66 -9.29 -4.88
N LEU A 29 -6.87 -8.76 -4.72
CA LEU A 29 -7.14 -7.43 -4.16
C LEU A 29 -6.53 -7.24 -2.76
N ASP A 30 -6.11 -8.29 -2.09
CA ASP A 30 -5.41 -8.22 -0.81
C ASP A 30 -3.88 -8.22 -0.97
N GLY A 31 -3.34 -8.93 -1.95
CA GLY A 31 -1.90 -9.16 -2.09
C GLY A 31 -1.10 -7.90 -2.41
N VAL A 32 -1.64 -6.96 -3.20
CA VAL A 32 -0.88 -5.77 -3.68
C VAL A 32 -1.06 -4.54 -2.79
N ARG A 33 -2.07 -4.51 -1.91
CA ARG A 33 -2.34 -3.38 -0.98
C ARG A 33 -1.26 -3.17 0.09
N HIS A 34 -0.30 -4.08 0.16
CA HIS A 34 0.57 -4.28 1.31
C HIS A 34 2.06 -4.01 1.06
N TRP A 35 2.41 -3.46 -0.11
CA TRP A 35 3.81 -3.23 -0.50
C TRP A 35 4.29 -1.78 -0.44
N THR A 36 3.37 -0.82 -0.26
CA THR A 36 3.75 0.52 0.17
C THR A 36 4.16 0.44 1.63
N ARG A 37 5.48 0.51 1.86
CA ARG A 37 6.00 0.81 3.20
C ARG A 37 5.23 1.98 3.75
N SER A 38 4.86 1.88 5.03
CA SER A 38 4.65 3.00 5.95
C SER A 38 4.71 4.36 5.26
N LEU A 39 3.67 4.69 4.51
CA LEU A 39 3.65 5.96 3.81
C LEU A 39 3.70 7.01 4.90
N GLN A 40 4.71 7.84 4.83
CA GLN A 40 5.15 8.73 5.90
C GLN A 40 4.20 9.92 6.00
N TYR A 41 2.92 9.69 6.24
CA TYR A 41 1.90 10.72 6.22
C TYR A 41 0.93 10.47 7.37
N VAL A 42 1.19 11.14 8.49
CA VAL A 42 0.30 11.46 9.63
C VAL A 42 -0.91 10.54 9.79
N ASN A 43 -0.68 9.25 10.01
CA ASN A 43 -1.71 8.33 10.46
C ASN A 43 -2.08 8.72 11.90
N LEU A 44 -3.03 9.64 12.07
CA LEU A 44 -3.53 10.03 13.38
C LEU A 44 -4.64 9.07 13.79
N ALA A 45 -4.32 8.15 14.70
CA ALA A 45 -5.30 7.31 15.36
C ALA A 45 -5.53 7.83 16.78
N THR A 46 -6.61 8.58 16.98
CA THR A 46 -6.96 9.21 18.27
C THR A 46 -7.58 8.22 19.28
N ARG A 47 -7.82 6.98 18.86
CA ARG A 47 -8.44 5.90 19.65
C ARG A 47 -7.81 4.57 19.25
N ASP A 48 -8.13 3.53 20.00
CA ASP A 48 -7.74 2.15 19.71
C ASP A 48 -8.20 1.72 18.31
N PHE A 49 -7.34 0.99 17.61
CA PHE A 49 -7.53 0.65 16.21
C PHE A 49 -6.79 -0.64 15.83
N GLY A 50 -7.21 -1.23 14.71
CA GLY A 50 -6.51 -2.32 14.05
C GLY A 50 -5.80 -1.82 12.79
N MET A 51 -4.71 -2.48 12.43
CA MET A 51 -4.00 -2.25 11.17
C MET A 51 -3.73 -3.59 10.50
N VAL A 52 -4.18 -3.75 9.26
CA VAL A 52 -3.90 -4.92 8.44
C VAL A 52 -2.75 -4.59 7.50
N LEU A 53 -1.65 -5.31 7.64
CA LEU A 53 -0.44 -5.21 6.83
C LEU A 53 -0.29 -6.33 5.82
N SER A 54 -0.95 -7.47 6.00
CA SER A 54 -1.09 -8.54 5.00
C SER A 54 -2.19 -9.52 5.41
N THR A 55 -2.94 -10.06 4.45
CA THR A 55 -3.96 -11.11 4.68
C THR A 55 -3.74 -12.39 3.86
N ALA A 56 -2.90 -12.35 2.81
CA ALA A 56 -2.74 -13.44 1.85
C ALA A 56 -1.37 -13.45 1.16
N ALA A 57 -0.29 -13.32 1.93
CA ALA A 57 1.08 -13.42 1.42
C ALA A 57 1.60 -14.88 1.40
N ILE A 58 2.64 -15.13 0.60
CA ILE A 58 3.31 -16.44 0.53
C ILE A 58 4.13 -16.70 1.80
N ASP A 59 4.91 -15.72 2.25
CA ASP A 59 5.66 -15.76 3.50
C ASP A 59 5.99 -14.33 3.95
N MET A 60 5.61 -13.99 5.17
CA MET A 60 5.86 -12.71 5.85
C MET A 60 6.72 -12.91 7.10
N GLY A 61 7.39 -14.05 7.24
CA GLY A 61 8.27 -14.34 8.36
C GLY A 61 9.40 -13.32 8.48
N GLY A 62 9.77 -13.00 9.72
CA GLY A 62 10.86 -12.09 10.03
C GLY A 62 10.54 -11.09 11.13
N THR A 63 11.51 -10.23 11.41
CA THR A 63 11.42 -9.19 12.44
C THR A 63 11.23 -7.81 11.80
N TYR A 64 10.05 -7.23 12.00
CA TYR A 64 9.70 -5.91 11.52
C TYR A 64 9.92 -4.86 12.61
N LEU A 65 10.36 -3.66 12.22
CA LEU A 65 10.53 -2.54 13.13
C LEU A 65 9.27 -1.67 13.13
N LEU A 66 8.56 -1.66 14.26
CA LEU A 66 7.47 -0.72 14.52
C LEU A 66 8.03 0.55 15.17
N ASN A 67 7.62 1.71 14.65
CA ASN A 67 7.89 3.01 15.26
C ASN A 67 6.67 3.92 15.10
N ALA A 68 6.27 4.62 16.16
CA ALA A 68 5.19 5.62 16.14
C ALA A 68 5.48 6.77 17.12
N GLN A 69 4.87 7.93 16.89
CA GLN A 69 4.72 8.98 17.90
C GLN A 69 3.47 8.71 18.74
N GLY A 70 3.56 8.90 20.05
CA GLY A 70 2.55 8.46 21.01
C GLY A 70 2.89 7.11 21.64
N ASN A 71 1.97 6.59 22.45
CA ASN A 71 2.11 5.29 23.11
C ASN A 71 0.80 4.52 23.06
N ALA A 72 0.91 3.20 22.87
CA ALA A 72 -0.19 2.25 22.90
C ALA A 72 0.35 0.88 23.32
N GLN A 73 -0.53 -0.01 23.77
CA GLN A 73 -0.27 -1.44 23.76
C GLN A 73 -0.37 -1.96 22.34
N VAL A 74 0.48 -2.93 21.99
CA VAL A 74 0.55 -3.50 20.64
C VAL A 74 0.47 -5.00 20.77
N THR A 75 -0.40 -5.63 19.98
CA THR A 75 -0.50 -7.08 19.86
C THR A 75 -0.58 -7.48 18.39
N VAL A 76 -0.13 -8.70 18.09
CA VAL A 76 -0.35 -9.32 16.78
C VAL A 76 -1.65 -10.11 16.85
N TYR A 77 -2.52 -9.91 15.88
CA TYR A 77 -3.79 -10.61 15.71
C TYR A 77 -3.62 -11.67 14.59
N GLY A 78 -4.20 -12.88 14.73
CA GLY A 78 -4.06 -13.90 13.67
C GLY A 78 -4.11 -15.39 14.06
N GLY A 79 -4.64 -15.75 15.23
CA GLY A 79 -4.82 -17.17 15.59
C GLY A 79 -3.51 -17.94 15.84
N SER A 80 -3.47 -19.22 15.51
CA SER A 80 -2.38 -20.18 15.85
C SER A 80 -1.04 -19.94 15.14
N SER A 81 -0.98 -19.02 14.17
CA SER A 81 0.25 -18.56 13.51
C SER A 81 0.63 -17.12 13.89
N ALA A 82 0.03 -16.58 14.96
CA ALA A 82 0.25 -15.20 15.36
C ALA A 82 1.73 -14.99 15.73
N GLY A 83 2.30 -13.94 15.16
CA GLY A 83 3.58 -13.41 15.62
C GLY A 83 3.49 -12.87 17.04
N ARG A 84 4.58 -12.29 17.52
CA ARG A 84 4.66 -11.68 18.86
C ARG A 84 5.30 -10.31 18.80
N ILE A 85 4.97 -9.48 19.79
CA ILE A 85 5.65 -8.21 20.01
C ILE A 85 6.81 -8.44 20.99
N ALA A 86 7.98 -7.86 20.69
CA ALA A 86 9.16 -7.89 21.52
C ALA A 86 9.81 -6.51 21.60
N ASN A 87 10.69 -6.30 22.57
CA ASN A 87 11.50 -5.08 22.71
C ASN A 87 10.68 -3.77 22.63
N LYS A 88 9.45 -3.82 23.15
CA LYS A 88 8.57 -2.64 23.16
C LYS A 88 9.15 -1.61 24.13
N MET A 89 9.42 -0.41 23.64
CA MET A 89 9.91 0.70 24.44
C MET A 89 9.11 1.96 24.14
N TYR A 90 8.81 2.75 25.17
CA TYR A 90 8.25 4.08 25.04
C TYR A 90 9.18 5.10 25.68
N ASN A 91 9.63 6.08 24.90
CA ASN A 91 10.40 7.20 25.38
C ASN A 91 9.47 8.42 25.57
N ALA A 92 9.24 8.80 26.83
CA ALA A 92 8.36 9.92 27.16
C ALA A 92 8.93 11.29 26.73
N SER A 93 10.25 11.46 26.72
CA SER A 93 10.90 12.72 26.33
C SER A 93 10.76 13.01 24.83
N THR A 94 10.75 11.97 23.99
CA THR A 94 10.58 12.11 22.54
C THR A 94 9.17 11.73 22.07
N ASN A 95 8.28 11.36 23.00
CA ASN A 95 6.94 10.82 22.72
C ASN A 95 6.97 9.73 21.64
N THR A 96 7.90 8.76 21.74
CA THR A 96 8.14 7.76 20.69
C THR A 96 7.97 6.34 21.22
N LEU A 97 7.14 5.56 20.55
CA LEU A 97 6.99 4.12 20.72
C LEU A 97 7.83 3.38 19.67
N SER A 98 8.58 2.37 20.11
CA SER A 98 9.25 1.41 19.23
C SER A 98 8.99 -0.02 19.68
N ALA A 99 8.93 -0.97 18.75
CA ALA A 99 8.84 -2.39 19.05
C ALA A 99 9.32 -3.26 17.88
N SER A 100 9.61 -4.52 18.17
CA SER A 100 9.84 -5.56 17.17
C SER A 100 8.57 -6.39 16.99
N VAL A 101 8.02 -6.43 15.78
CA VAL A 101 6.95 -7.36 15.40
C VAL A 101 7.63 -8.59 14.81
N ILE A 102 7.57 -9.73 15.50
CA ILE A 102 8.26 -10.95 15.11
C ILE A 102 7.24 -11.93 14.57
N MET A 103 7.33 -12.23 13.28
CA MET A 103 6.44 -13.16 12.59
C MET A 103 7.17 -14.50 12.34
N PRO A 104 6.53 -15.66 12.59
CA PRO A 104 7.12 -16.95 12.27
C PRO A 104 7.25 -17.12 10.75
N GLN A 105 8.18 -18.00 10.33
CA GLN A 105 8.29 -18.39 8.93
C GLN A 105 6.98 -19.02 8.43
N GLY A 106 6.59 -18.70 7.20
CA GLY A 106 5.32 -19.13 6.62
C GLY A 106 4.10 -18.34 7.11
N ALA A 107 4.30 -17.26 7.88
CA ALA A 107 3.20 -16.37 8.23
C ALA A 107 2.62 -15.74 6.96
N THR A 108 1.34 -15.94 6.71
CA THR A 108 0.66 -15.42 5.50
C THR A 108 -0.07 -14.10 5.76
N GLN A 109 -0.16 -13.69 7.03
CA GLN A 109 -0.88 -12.50 7.47
C GLN A 109 -0.11 -11.74 8.56
N ILE A 110 -0.25 -10.42 8.54
CA ILE A 110 0.17 -9.55 9.63
C ILE A 110 -0.96 -8.58 9.92
N MET A 111 -1.56 -8.71 11.10
CA MET A 111 -2.56 -7.79 11.63
C MET A 111 -2.10 -7.32 13.00
N LEU A 112 -2.15 -6.02 13.24
CA LEU A 112 -1.76 -5.41 14.50
C LEU A 112 -2.98 -4.80 15.17
N SER A 113 -3.09 -4.95 16.48
CA SER A 113 -4.06 -4.23 17.30
C SER A 113 -3.31 -3.28 18.23
N PHE A 114 -3.79 -2.05 18.27
CA PHE A 114 -3.30 -0.99 19.15
C PHE A 114 -4.39 -0.66 20.16
N THR A 115 -4.09 -0.89 21.44
CA THR A 115 -5.04 -0.67 22.54
C THR A 115 -4.46 0.23 23.62
N ASN A 116 -5.29 0.82 24.48
CA ASN A 116 -4.85 1.77 25.50
C ASN A 116 -3.99 2.90 24.90
N THR A 117 -4.42 3.43 23.76
CA THR A 117 -3.75 4.52 23.07
C THR A 117 -3.79 5.79 23.93
N SER A 118 -2.66 6.48 24.10
CA SER A 118 -2.51 7.64 25.00
C SER A 118 -2.02 8.90 24.28
N GLY A 119 -2.20 10.07 24.92
CA GLY A 119 -1.92 11.36 24.29
C GLY A 119 -2.87 11.65 23.13
N PRO A 120 -2.57 12.57 22.18
CA PRO A 120 -3.47 12.90 21.07
C PRO A 120 -3.75 11.73 20.10
N GLY A 121 -3.24 10.53 20.38
CA GLY A 121 -3.31 9.36 19.52
C GLY A 121 -1.93 8.82 19.16
N LEU A 122 -1.91 7.71 18.43
CA LEU A 122 -0.71 7.33 17.67
C LEU A 122 -0.63 8.16 16.39
N GLN A 123 0.58 8.60 16.06
CA GLN A 123 0.92 9.40 14.88
C GLN A 123 2.18 8.84 14.22
N ASN A 124 2.38 9.17 12.94
CA ASN A 124 3.61 8.82 12.22
C ASN A 124 4.01 7.34 12.37
N ILE A 125 2.99 6.47 12.31
CA ILE A 125 3.13 5.03 12.48
C ILE A 125 3.86 4.45 11.28
N SER A 126 4.89 3.66 11.55
CA SER A 126 5.69 2.97 10.55
C SER A 126 5.97 1.54 10.99
N VAL A 127 5.76 0.58 10.09
CA VAL A 127 6.17 -0.81 10.26
C VAL A 127 7.06 -1.17 9.09
N LEU A 128 8.34 -1.36 9.39
CA LEU A 128 9.39 -1.56 8.41
C LEU A 128 9.75 -3.04 8.31
N GLN A 129 9.88 -3.53 7.08
CA GLN A 129 10.25 -4.92 6.81
C GLN A 129 11.64 -5.27 7.40
N PRO A 130 11.92 -6.58 7.59
CA PRO A 130 13.26 -7.03 7.99
C PRO A 130 14.36 -6.44 7.08
N GLY A 131 15.45 -5.97 7.68
CA GLY A 131 16.57 -5.35 6.97
C GLY A 131 16.42 -3.86 6.66
N TYR A 132 15.33 -3.21 7.11
CA TYR A 132 15.14 -1.76 6.97
C TYR A 132 15.10 -1.03 8.30
N ASP A 133 15.53 0.22 8.28
CA ASP A 133 15.60 1.10 9.44
C ASP A 133 14.80 2.40 9.23
N LEU A 134 14.82 3.28 10.23
CA LEU A 134 14.08 4.54 10.18
C LEU A 134 14.56 5.50 9.08
N THR A 135 15.77 5.33 8.55
CA THR A 135 16.27 6.12 7.41
C THR A 135 15.61 5.70 6.09
N SER A 136 15.11 4.46 6.05
CA SER A 136 14.45 3.85 4.88
C SER A 136 12.94 4.12 4.80
N LYS A 137 12.37 4.95 5.69
CA LYS A 137 10.91 5.19 5.79
C LYS A 137 10.28 5.73 4.51
N SER A 138 11.02 6.52 3.73
CA SER A 138 10.52 7.14 2.50
C SER A 138 10.75 6.28 1.26
N ASN A 139 11.26 5.06 1.39
CA ASN A 139 11.64 4.21 0.26
C ASN A 139 10.67 3.03 0.12
N ILE A 140 10.43 2.62 -1.12
CA ILE A 140 9.84 1.34 -1.47
C ILE A 140 10.86 0.22 -1.22
N THR A 141 10.35 -1.00 -1.07
CA THR A 141 11.21 -2.16 -0.85
C THR A 141 12.06 -2.47 -2.06
N ASN A 142 13.33 -2.80 -1.83
CA ASN A 142 14.23 -3.24 -2.90
C ASN A 142 13.64 -4.44 -3.64
N LEU A 143 12.90 -5.31 -2.95
CA LEU A 143 12.18 -6.42 -3.56
C LEU A 143 11.10 -5.93 -4.53
N MET A 144 10.27 -4.96 -4.13
CA MET A 144 9.25 -4.39 -5.00
C MET A 144 9.88 -3.60 -6.16
N LEU A 145 10.90 -2.77 -5.91
CA LEU A 145 11.63 -2.06 -6.95
C LEU A 145 12.22 -3.04 -7.97
N THR A 146 12.88 -4.11 -7.51
CA THR A 146 13.43 -5.15 -8.37
C THR A 146 12.34 -5.84 -9.17
N HIS A 147 11.20 -6.15 -8.54
CA HIS A 147 10.09 -6.83 -9.21
C HIS A 147 9.47 -5.95 -10.30
N LEU A 148 9.21 -4.68 -9.99
CA LEU A 148 8.56 -3.70 -10.87
C LEU A 148 9.47 -3.24 -12.01
N SER A 149 10.78 -3.16 -11.77
CA SER A 149 11.77 -2.73 -12.79
C SER A 149 11.95 -3.72 -13.94
N ARG A 150 11.28 -4.89 -13.89
CA ARG A 150 11.27 -5.87 -14.99
C ARG A 150 10.27 -5.52 -16.10
N PHE A 151 9.41 -4.54 -15.86
CA PHE A 151 8.39 -4.10 -16.80
C PHE A 151 8.77 -2.74 -17.38
N SER A 152 8.43 -2.51 -18.65
CA SER A 152 8.59 -1.21 -19.29
C SER A 152 7.43 -0.26 -18.99
N ILE A 153 6.25 -0.80 -18.66
CA ILE A 153 5.04 -0.03 -18.37
C ILE A 153 4.33 -0.67 -17.18
N ILE A 154 3.91 0.14 -16.20
CA ILE A 154 3.10 -0.31 -15.06
C ILE A 154 1.72 0.33 -15.12
N ARG A 155 0.68 -0.50 -15.13
CA ARG A 155 -0.71 -0.05 -15.08
C ARG A 155 -1.24 0.00 -13.65
N PHE A 156 -1.77 1.16 -13.22
CA PHE A 156 -2.24 1.43 -11.86
C PHE A 156 -3.75 1.25 -11.66
N MET A 157 -4.46 0.55 -12.55
CA MET A 157 -5.91 0.36 -12.46
C MET A 157 -6.36 -0.28 -11.14
N ASP A 158 -5.70 -1.36 -10.72
CA ASP A 158 -6.07 -2.09 -9.51
C ASP A 158 -5.63 -1.34 -8.25
N TRP A 159 -4.55 -0.56 -8.38
CA TRP A 159 -4.01 0.28 -7.31
C TRP A 159 -5.05 1.31 -6.84
N THR A 160 -5.66 2.03 -7.76
CA THR A 160 -6.79 2.95 -7.47
C THR A 160 -8.13 2.23 -7.50
N SER A 161 -8.13 0.91 -7.77
CA SER A 161 -9.32 0.08 -7.90
C SER A 161 -10.36 0.71 -8.84
N THR A 162 -9.92 1.25 -9.99
CA THR A 162 -10.72 2.12 -10.88
C THR A 162 -12.07 1.51 -11.24
N ASN A 163 -12.13 0.22 -11.54
CA ASN A 163 -13.35 -0.47 -12.00
C ASN A 163 -14.49 -0.45 -10.97
N THR A 164 -14.17 -0.40 -9.69
CA THR A 164 -15.16 -0.34 -8.60
C THR A 164 -15.18 1.03 -7.93
N ASN A 165 -14.48 2.03 -8.47
CA ASN A 165 -14.36 3.35 -7.87
C ASN A 165 -15.64 4.16 -8.08
N LEU A 166 -16.27 4.53 -6.96
CA LEU A 166 -17.49 5.33 -6.91
C LEU A 166 -17.18 6.81 -6.56
N GLU A 167 -15.91 7.18 -6.39
CA GLU A 167 -15.50 8.57 -6.25
C GLU A 167 -15.83 9.34 -7.54
N VAL A 168 -16.60 10.41 -7.40
CA VAL A 168 -17.04 11.32 -8.47
C VAL A 168 -16.27 12.65 -8.38
N ASN A 169 -16.11 13.18 -7.17
CA ASN A 169 -15.49 14.49 -6.92
C ASN A 169 -14.08 14.35 -6.32
N TRP A 170 -13.19 15.32 -6.60
CA TRP A 170 -11.80 15.26 -6.13
C TRP A 170 -11.68 15.20 -4.59
N ASN A 171 -12.57 15.88 -3.88
CA ASN A 171 -12.60 15.92 -2.42
C ASN A 171 -13.01 14.58 -1.76
N GLU A 172 -13.49 13.60 -2.55
CA GLU A 172 -13.82 12.25 -2.07
C GLU A 172 -12.59 11.33 -2.05
N THR A 173 -11.54 11.70 -2.78
CA THR A 173 -10.30 10.91 -2.90
C THR A 173 -9.68 10.65 -1.53
N THR A 174 -9.13 9.45 -1.37
CA THR A 174 -8.50 9.05 -0.11
C THR A 174 -7.25 9.90 0.16
N PRO A 175 -7.15 10.61 1.29
CA PRO A 175 -5.97 11.39 1.61
C PRO A 175 -4.83 10.49 2.10
N LEU A 176 -3.58 10.96 1.95
CA LEU A 176 -2.39 10.20 2.37
C LEU A 176 -2.36 9.90 3.87
N ASN A 177 -2.97 10.74 4.70
CA ASN A 177 -3.02 10.60 6.15
C ASN A 177 -4.14 9.67 6.66
N TRP A 178 -4.83 9.00 5.75
CA TRP A 178 -5.85 8.03 6.11
C TRP A 178 -5.21 6.73 6.64
N LEU A 179 -5.70 6.23 7.77
CA LEU A 179 -5.08 5.11 8.51
C LEU A 179 -4.88 3.84 7.68
N GLN A 180 -5.81 3.54 6.76
CA GLN A 180 -5.75 2.34 5.93
C GLN A 180 -6.54 2.48 4.63
N TYR A 181 -5.94 2.06 3.51
CA TYR A 181 -6.54 2.13 2.17
C TYR A 181 -7.33 0.86 1.81
N THR A 182 -8.20 0.43 2.71
CA THR A 182 -9.14 -0.69 2.51
C THR A 182 -10.50 -0.18 2.06
N PRO A 183 -11.28 -0.96 1.30
CA PRO A 183 -12.61 -0.54 0.86
C PRO A 183 -13.47 -0.05 2.03
N SER A 184 -14.21 1.05 1.89
CA SER A 184 -14.49 1.82 0.66
C SER A 184 -13.38 2.79 0.21
N LYS A 185 -12.27 2.90 0.96
CA LYS A 185 -11.11 3.73 0.62
C LYS A 185 -10.12 2.98 -0.28
N ARG A 186 -9.28 3.75 -0.98
CA ARG A 186 -8.40 3.28 -2.07
C ARG A 186 -7.02 3.89 -1.91
N ASN A 187 -6.03 3.35 -2.62
CA ASN A 187 -4.71 3.96 -2.57
C ASN A 187 -4.78 5.40 -3.14
N PRO A 188 -4.28 6.41 -2.42
CA PRO A 188 -4.30 7.80 -2.86
C PRO A 188 -3.55 7.99 -4.18
N TRP A 189 -4.05 8.84 -5.08
CA TRP A 189 -3.36 9.17 -6.34
C TRP A 189 -1.91 9.61 -6.14
N LYS A 190 -1.61 10.31 -5.03
CA LYS A 190 -0.26 10.77 -4.68
C LYS A 190 0.76 9.64 -4.46
N THR A 191 0.29 8.41 -4.26
CA THR A 191 1.18 7.24 -4.12
C THR A 191 1.75 6.76 -5.46
N ILE A 192 1.10 7.05 -6.59
CA ILE A 192 1.58 6.67 -7.92
C ILE A 192 2.91 7.37 -8.25
N PRO A 193 3.03 8.71 -8.21
CA PRO A 193 4.32 9.36 -8.46
C PRO A 193 5.37 9.00 -7.41
N PHE A 194 4.97 8.80 -6.15
CA PHE A 194 5.88 8.29 -5.12
C PHE A 194 6.49 6.94 -5.51
N ILE A 195 5.71 6.02 -6.09
CA ILE A 195 6.21 4.73 -6.57
C ILE A 195 7.04 4.89 -7.83
N ALA A 196 6.50 5.55 -8.85
CA ALA A 196 7.11 5.66 -10.16
C ALA A 196 8.49 6.33 -10.10
N ASN A 197 8.64 7.39 -9.29
CA ASN A 197 9.90 8.13 -9.16
C ASN A 197 11.03 7.34 -8.49
N GLN A 198 10.72 6.23 -7.84
CA GLN A 198 11.72 5.35 -7.20
C GLN A 198 12.10 4.16 -8.08
N LEU A 199 11.39 3.95 -9.19
CA LEU A 199 11.76 3.00 -10.22
C LEU A 199 12.87 3.58 -11.09
N ASN A 200 13.56 2.70 -11.81
CA ASN A 200 14.50 3.15 -12.82
C ASN A 200 13.76 3.98 -13.90
N SER A 201 14.44 4.97 -14.47
CA SER A 201 13.87 5.98 -15.39
C SER A 201 13.36 5.45 -16.73
N THR A 202 13.28 4.13 -16.91
CA THR A 202 12.81 3.45 -18.12
C THR A 202 11.42 2.84 -17.96
N VAL A 203 10.77 3.07 -16.81
CA VAL A 203 9.44 2.52 -16.53
C VAL A 203 8.40 3.62 -16.67
N ASP A 204 7.56 3.49 -17.68
CA ASP A 204 6.40 4.35 -17.90
C ASP A 204 5.20 3.87 -17.09
N ILE A 205 4.17 4.71 -16.99
CA ILE A 205 2.96 4.40 -16.24
C ILE A 205 1.71 4.46 -17.11
N TRP A 206 0.69 3.70 -16.74
CA TRP A 206 -0.66 3.81 -17.29
C TRP A 206 -1.64 4.00 -16.14
N ILE A 207 -2.36 5.13 -16.13
CA ILE A 207 -3.47 5.38 -15.19
C ILE A 207 -4.86 5.23 -15.82
N ASN A 208 -5.86 4.85 -15.01
CA ASN A 208 -7.25 4.75 -15.43
C ASN A 208 -8.12 5.64 -14.54
N ILE A 209 -8.89 6.56 -15.16
CA ILE A 209 -9.82 7.44 -14.46
C ILE A 209 -11.15 6.71 -14.19
N PRO A 210 -11.76 6.86 -13.00
CA PRO A 210 -13.10 6.32 -12.72
C PRO A 210 -14.15 6.83 -13.70
N TYR A 211 -15.09 5.96 -14.10
CA TYR A 211 -16.07 6.31 -15.13
C TYR A 211 -16.99 7.48 -14.74
N GLY A 212 -17.22 7.69 -13.44
CA GLY A 212 -18.09 8.74 -12.92
C GLY A 212 -17.34 10.02 -12.52
N ALA A 213 -16.04 10.11 -12.75
CA ALA A 213 -15.23 11.26 -12.35
C ALA A 213 -15.67 12.55 -13.06
N THR A 214 -15.74 13.65 -12.31
CA THR A 214 -15.99 14.99 -12.88
C THR A 214 -14.76 15.55 -13.59
N ASP A 215 -14.94 16.58 -14.41
CA ASP A 215 -13.82 17.30 -15.04
C ASP A 215 -12.82 17.85 -14.02
N ASP A 216 -13.31 18.32 -12.86
CA ASP A 216 -12.45 18.77 -11.75
C ASP A 216 -11.59 17.62 -11.19
N TYR A 217 -12.17 16.43 -11.04
CA TYR A 217 -11.41 15.24 -10.64
C TYR A 217 -10.28 14.94 -11.63
N VAL A 218 -10.60 14.92 -12.93
CA VAL A 218 -9.62 14.63 -13.99
C VAL A 218 -8.51 15.69 -14.01
N LEU A 219 -8.88 16.97 -13.90
CA LEU A 219 -7.93 18.08 -13.87
C LEU A 219 -6.97 17.96 -12.68
N ASN A 220 -7.48 17.66 -11.48
CA ASN A 220 -6.63 17.49 -10.29
C ASN A 220 -5.70 16.27 -10.41
N VAL A 221 -6.17 15.15 -10.98
CA VAL A 221 -5.29 13.99 -11.26
C VAL A 221 -4.19 14.39 -12.24
N ALA A 222 -4.54 15.06 -13.35
CA ALA A 222 -3.57 15.47 -14.37
C ALA A 222 -2.52 16.45 -13.80
N GLN A 223 -2.95 17.47 -13.03
CA GLN A 223 -2.06 18.41 -12.35
C GLN A 223 -1.15 17.69 -11.35
N LEU A 224 -1.68 16.74 -10.60
CA LEU A 224 -0.90 15.96 -9.65
C LEU A 224 0.22 15.18 -10.37
N MET A 225 -0.10 14.50 -11.46
CA MET A 225 0.88 13.73 -12.24
C MET A 225 1.93 14.65 -12.87
N LEU A 226 1.49 15.74 -13.50
CA LEU A 226 2.38 16.74 -14.11
C LEU A 226 3.37 17.33 -13.10
N ASN A 227 2.91 17.61 -11.87
CA ASN A 227 3.73 18.28 -10.86
C ASN A 227 4.65 17.33 -10.07
N GLN A 228 4.30 16.04 -9.99
CA GLN A 228 4.98 15.11 -9.08
C GLN A 228 5.69 13.95 -9.76
N LEU A 229 5.37 13.59 -11.01
CA LEU A 229 6.14 12.58 -11.73
C LEU A 229 7.49 13.15 -12.18
N ASN A 230 8.51 12.30 -12.16
CA ASN A 230 9.77 12.61 -12.81
C ASN A 230 9.51 12.88 -14.30
N PRO A 231 9.95 14.02 -14.86
CA PRO A 231 9.71 14.38 -16.25
C PRO A 231 10.18 13.38 -17.30
N THR A 232 11.03 12.40 -16.93
CA THR A 232 11.48 11.32 -17.82
C THR A 232 10.48 10.18 -17.95
N ILE A 233 9.45 10.14 -17.11
CA ILE A 233 8.43 9.06 -17.08
C ILE A 233 7.25 9.48 -17.97
N ASN A 234 6.88 8.63 -18.93
CA ASN A 234 5.68 8.84 -19.74
C ASN A 234 4.43 8.31 -19.01
N ILE A 235 3.28 8.92 -19.30
CA ILE A 235 1.95 8.59 -18.75
C ILE A 235 0.89 8.46 -19.85
#